data_AF-A0A086J5Z3-F1
#
_entry.id   AF-A0A086J5Z3-F1
#
_cell.length_a   1.000
_cell.length_b   1.000
_cell.length_c   1.000
_cell.angle_alpha   90.00
_cell.angle_beta   90.00
_cell.angle_gamma   90.00
#
_symmetry.space_group_name_H-M   'P 1'
#
loop_
_entity.id
_entity.type
_entity.pdbx_description
1 polymer ?
#
loop_
_entity_poly.entity_id
_entity_poly.type
_entity_poly.pdbx_seq_one_letter_code
_entity_poly.pdbx_strand_id
1 'polypeptide(L)'
;FANYGMSFSSAFYINIIYDSFRRIFLAVYFIINSIIKNIYRYFLLTKNLKIGSQINFGFKAPLKIGNALPLYKILLGSFIYNIEIRYKGKGSLVKNANHNAI
;
A
#
# COMPACT_ATOMS: atom_id res chain seq x y z
N PHE A 1 6.90 7.59 -1.78
CA PHE A 1 6.74 6.23 -1.21
C PHE A 1 6.04 6.41 0.12
N ALA A 2 4.72 6.21 0.18
CA ALA A 2 4.02 6.31 1.46
C ALA A 2 4.67 5.34 2.44
N ASN A 3 5.45 5.85 3.39
CA ASN A 3 6.01 5.01 4.44
C ASN A 3 4.91 4.50 5.40
N TYR A 4 3.64 4.78 5.09
CA TYR A 4 2.44 4.58 5.90
C TYR A 4 2.60 4.97 7.38
N GLY A 5 3.62 5.78 7.71
CA GLY A 5 4.06 6.06 9.08
C GLY A 5 4.50 4.83 9.87
N MET A 6 5.04 3.79 9.22
CA MET A 6 5.30 2.49 9.85
C MET A 6 6.76 2.16 10.03
N SER A 7 7.05 1.56 11.19
CA SER A 7 8.32 0.89 11.53
C SER A 7 8.39 -0.56 11.03
N PHE A 8 7.37 -1.04 10.31
CA PHE A 8 7.16 -2.46 9.99
C PHE A 8 7.50 -2.77 8.53
N SER A 9 8.08 -3.95 8.29
CA SER A 9 8.57 -4.34 6.97
C SER A 9 7.53 -5.02 6.08
N SER A 10 6.49 -5.65 6.66
CA SER A 10 5.50 -6.41 5.89
C SER A 10 4.12 -6.53 6.54
N ALA A 11 3.10 -6.75 5.72
CA ALA A 11 1.72 -7.02 6.13
C ALA A 11 1.04 -8.03 5.20
N PHE A 12 0.00 -8.70 5.70
CA PHE A 12 -0.87 -9.57 4.91
C PHE A 12 -2.18 -8.87 4.57
N TYR A 13 -2.59 -8.97 3.32
CA TYR A 13 -3.89 -8.50 2.88
C TYR A 13 -4.97 -9.51 3.27
N ILE A 14 -5.99 -9.09 4.03
CA ILE A 14 -7.01 -10.01 4.56
C ILE A 14 -8.35 -9.80 3.89
N ASN A 15 -8.81 -8.54 3.80
CA ASN A 15 -10.19 -8.26 3.41
C ASN A 15 -10.32 -6.89 2.74
N ILE A 16 -11.46 -6.66 2.09
CA ILE A 16 -11.86 -5.38 1.50
C ILE A 16 -13.02 -4.81 2.30
N ILE A 17 -13.01 -3.50 2.48
CA ILE A 17 -14.12 -2.73 3.03
C ILE A 17 -14.44 -1.59 2.07
N TYR A 18 -15.72 -1.32 1.85
CA TYR A 18 -16.16 -0.14 1.11
C TYR A 18 -16.31 1.06 2.06
N ASP A 19 -15.63 2.17 1.77
CA ASP A 19 -15.78 3.42 2.51
C ASP A 19 -16.72 4.36 1.75
N SER A 20 -17.96 4.49 2.24
CA SER A 20 -19.01 5.32 1.63
C SER A 20 -18.66 6.80 1.56
N PHE A 21 -17.94 7.35 2.54
CA PHE A 21 -17.57 8.77 2.54
C PHE A 21 -16.54 9.10 1.46
N ARG A 22 -15.68 8.14 1.14
CA ARG A 22 -14.63 8.30 0.12
C ARG A 22 -15.01 7.69 -1.24
N ARG A 23 -16.11 6.93 -1.30
CA ARG A 23 -16.54 6.14 -2.47
C ARG A 23 -15.42 5.26 -3.04
N ILE A 24 -14.60 4.68 -2.15
CA ILE A 24 -13.42 3.89 -2.51
C ILE A 24 -13.39 2.61 -1.67
N PHE A 25 -12.86 1.54 -2.26
CA PHE A 25 -12.54 0.31 -1.56
C PHE A 25 -11.20 0.44 -0.82
N LEU A 26 -11.23 0.18 0.48
CA LEU A 26 -10.07 0.08 1.36
C LEU A 26 -9.73 -1.39 1.57
N ALA A 27 -8.45 -1.70 1.53
CA ALA A 27 -7.93 -3.02 1.86
C ALA A 27 -7.51 -3.05 3.34
N VAL A 28 -7.91 -4.10 4.04
CA VAL A 28 -7.56 -4.38 5.43
C VAL A 28 -6.31 -5.24 5.45
N TYR A 29 -5.29 -4.75 6.16
CA TYR A 29 -4.01 -5.40 6.28
C TYR A 29 -3.72 -5.76 7.72
N PHE A 30 -3.22 -6.98 7.93
CA PHE A 30 -2.66 -7.43 9.18
C PHE A 30 -1.15 -7.27 9.16
N ILE A 31 -0.63 -6.49 10.10
CA ILE A 31 0.79 -6.22 10.20
C ILE A 31 1.45 -7.32 11.02
N ILE A 32 2.51 -7.88 10.44
CA ILE A 32 3.39 -8.79 11.16
C ILE A 32 4.35 -7.93 11.97
N ASN A 33 4.27 -8.03 13.28
CA ASN A 33 5.22 -7.39 14.16
C ASN A 33 5.78 -8.41 15.15
N SER A 34 6.99 -8.17 15.66
CA SER A 34 7.58 -9.02 16.70
C SER A 34 6.83 -8.91 18.03
N ILE A 35 6.01 -7.87 18.19
CA ILE A 35 5.16 -7.65 19.36
C ILE A 35 3.87 -8.43 19.16
N ILE A 36 3.42 -9.16 20.19
CA ILE A 36 2.24 -10.06 20.26
C ILE A 36 0.90 -9.35 19.94
N LYS A 37 0.91 -8.05 19.61
CA LYS A 37 -0.30 -7.26 19.35
C LYS A 37 -0.72 -7.37 17.90
N ASN A 38 -1.96 -7.81 17.69
CA ASN A 38 -2.61 -7.78 16.39
C ASN A 38 -2.91 -6.34 15.96
N ILE A 39 -2.17 -5.83 14.97
CA ILE A 39 -2.36 -4.49 14.43
C ILE A 39 -2.96 -4.62 13.02
N TYR A 40 -4.21 -4.22 12.89
CA TYR A 40 -4.88 -4.08 11.60
C TYR A 40 -4.81 -2.64 11.13
N ARG A 41 -4.47 -2.44 9.85
CA ARG A 41 -4.46 -1.11 9.22
C ARG A 41 -5.19 -1.16 7.88
N TYR A 42 -5.83 -0.04 7.56
CA TYR A 42 -6.47 0.15 6.26
C TYR A 42 -5.50 0.83 5.31
N PHE A 43 -5.29 0.24 4.13
CA PHE A 43 -4.62 0.90 3.02
C PHE A 43 -5.55 1.01 1.82
N LEU A 44 -5.10 1.78 0.85
CA LEU A 44 -5.74 1.84 -0.44
C LEU A 44 -5.62 0.48 -1.14
N LEU A 45 -6.72 0.03 -1.73
CA LEU A 45 -6.70 -1.15 -2.56
C LEU A 45 -5.89 -0.88 -3.82
N THR A 46 -4.98 -1.80 -4.15
CA THR A 46 -4.27 -1.81 -5.43
C THR A 46 -4.96 -2.78 -6.37
N LYS A 47 -5.04 -2.41 -7.65
CA LYS A 47 -5.65 -3.26 -8.67
C LYS A 47 -4.86 -4.57 -8.80
N ASN A 48 -5.55 -5.68 -8.98
CA ASN A 48 -4.99 -7.04 -9.13
C ASN A 48 -4.32 -7.66 -7.88
N LEU A 49 -4.48 -7.07 -6.70
CA LEU A 49 -4.00 -7.67 -5.45
C LEU A 49 -4.97 -8.76 -4.95
N LYS A 50 -4.47 -9.97 -4.67
CA LYS A 50 -5.27 -11.11 -4.18
C LYS A 50 -5.24 -11.22 -2.66
N ILE A 51 -6.38 -11.52 -2.04
CA ILE A 51 -6.49 -11.79 -0.59
C ILE A 51 -5.48 -12.88 -0.19
N GLY A 52 -4.84 -12.70 0.97
CA GLY A 52 -3.76 -13.54 1.47
C GLY A 52 -2.36 -13.13 0.99
N SER A 53 -2.24 -12.18 0.04
CA SER A 53 -0.93 -11.73 -0.43
C SER A 53 -0.15 -11.00 0.66
N GLN A 54 1.13 -11.35 0.81
CA GLN A 54 2.09 -10.58 1.59
C GLN A 54 2.53 -9.34 0.81
N ILE A 55 2.45 -8.18 1.46
CA ILE A 55 2.94 -6.90 0.98
C ILE A 55 4.14 -6.48 1.82
N ASN A 56 5.15 -5.93 1.15
CA ASN A 56 6.33 -5.39 1.79
C ASN A 56 6.43 -3.87 1.57
N PHE A 57 6.96 -3.19 2.58
CA PHE A 57 7.13 -1.74 2.59
C PHE A 57 8.59 -1.39 2.80
N GLY A 58 9.06 -0.33 2.15
CA GLY A 58 10.35 0.29 2.43
C GLY A 58 11.37 0.15 1.31
N PHE A 59 12.57 0.66 1.59
CA PHE A 59 13.67 0.72 0.61
C PHE A 59 14.15 -0.66 0.17
N LYS A 60 13.98 -1.70 0.98
CA LYS A 60 14.37 -3.08 0.67
C LYS A 60 13.22 -3.93 0.12
N ALA A 61 12.03 -3.36 -0.06
CA ALA A 61 10.90 -4.11 -0.59
C ALA A 61 11.18 -4.54 -2.05
N PRO A 62 10.86 -5.79 -2.42
CA PRO A 62 11.00 -6.26 -3.80
C PRO A 62 9.97 -5.58 -4.70
N LEU A 63 10.30 -5.45 -5.99
CA LEU A 63 9.37 -4.92 -6.99
C LEU A 63 8.29 -5.98 -7.29
N LYS A 64 7.15 -5.86 -6.61
CA LYS A 64 6.00 -6.75 -6.74
C LYS A 64 4.72 -5.93 -6.60
N ILE A 65 3.65 -6.37 -7.24
CA ILE A 65 2.32 -5.76 -7.15
C ILE A 65 1.90 -5.66 -5.68
N GLY A 66 1.44 -4.47 -5.27
CA GLY A 66 1.02 -4.16 -3.91
C GLY A 66 2.11 -3.58 -3.02
N ASN A 67 3.39 -3.83 -3.31
CA ASN A 67 4.49 -3.35 -2.48
C ASN A 67 4.67 -1.85 -2.59
N ALA A 68 5.06 -1.23 -1.47
CA ALA A 68 5.41 0.18 -1.45
C ALA A 68 6.93 0.34 -1.43
N LEU A 69 7.46 0.85 -2.53
CA LEU A 69 8.87 1.15 -2.73
C LEU A 69 9.06 2.59 -3.21
N PRO A 70 10.26 3.17 -3.03
CA PRO A 70 10.61 4.48 -3.59
C PRO A 70 10.44 4.54 -5.11
N LEU A 71 10.03 5.71 -5.62
CA LEU A 71 9.76 5.92 -7.05
C LEU A 71 10.95 5.57 -7.93
N TYR A 72 12.18 5.89 -7.49
CA TYR A 72 13.40 5.60 -8.25
C TYR A 72 13.69 4.10 -8.44
N LYS A 73 13.01 3.22 -7.71
CA LYS A 73 13.13 1.75 -7.87
C LYS A 73 12.07 1.17 -8.80
N ILE A 74 11.08 1.96 -9.19
CA ILE A 74 9.95 1.49 -10.01
C ILE A 74 10.36 1.53 -11.49
N LEU A 75 10.03 0.48 -12.23
CA LEU A 75 10.25 0.42 -13.67
C LEU A 75 9.38 1.46 -14.38
N LEU A 76 9.95 2.18 -15.35
CA LEU A 76 9.19 3.08 -16.21
C LEU A 76 8.05 2.33 -16.91
N GLY A 77 6.87 2.95 -17.02
CA GLY A 77 5.69 2.31 -17.59
C GLY A 77 4.90 1.42 -16.61
N SER A 78 5.34 1.32 -15.36
CA SER A 78 4.59 0.58 -14.33
C SER A 78 3.40 1.37 -13.82
N PHE A 79 2.29 0.70 -13.55
CA PHE A 79 1.16 1.31 -12.88
C PHE A 79 1.44 1.54 -11.39
N ILE A 80 1.41 2.80 -10.98
CA ILE A 80 1.65 3.22 -9.60
C ILE A 80 0.42 3.88 -8.97
N TYR A 81 0.29 3.72 -7.66
CA TYR A 81 -0.82 4.20 -6.85
C TYR A 81 -0.30 4.84 -5.56
N ASN A 82 -1.13 5.65 -4.89
CA ASN A 82 -0.84 6.23 -3.58
C ASN A 82 0.51 6.99 -3.50
N ILE A 83 0.76 7.87 -4.48
CA ILE A 83 2.04 8.57 -4.65
C ILE A 83 2.12 9.74 -3.67
N GLU A 84 3.28 9.90 -3.03
CA GLU A 84 3.59 11.05 -2.18
C GLU A 84 4.10 12.23 -3.02
N ILE A 85 3.64 13.44 -2.71
CA ILE A 85 4.10 14.67 -3.37
C ILE A 85 5.44 15.14 -2.77
N ARG A 86 5.63 14.94 -1.46
CA ARG A 86 6.85 15.29 -0.73
C ARG A 86 7.42 14.05 -0.06
N TYR A 87 8.74 13.95 -0.01
CA TYR A 87 9.43 12.86 0.67
C TYR A 87 8.97 12.73 2.12
N LYS A 88 8.64 11.49 2.55
CA LYS A 88 8.06 11.18 3.88
C LYS A 88 6.72 11.88 4.17
N GLY A 89 6.04 12.36 3.13
CA GLY A 89 4.70 12.91 3.24
C GLY A 89 3.63 11.82 3.42
N LYS A 90 2.38 12.18 3.15
CA LYS A 90 1.30 11.21 2.97
C LYS A 90 1.09 10.98 1.48
N GLY A 91 0.72 9.75 1.12
CA GLY A 91 0.26 9.44 -0.23
C GLY A 91 -0.99 10.26 -0.56
N SER A 92 -0.88 11.10 -1.59
CA SER A 92 -1.89 12.12 -1.92
C SER A 92 -2.45 11.96 -3.32
N LEU A 93 -1.67 11.40 -4.24
CA LEU A 93 -2.08 11.20 -5.63
C LEU A 93 -2.50 9.75 -5.88
N VAL A 94 -3.43 9.54 -6.82
CA VAL A 94 -3.91 8.22 -7.27
C VAL A 94 -4.42 7.37 -6.09
N LYS A 95 -5.49 7.85 -5.45
CA LYS A 95 -6.09 7.23 -4.24
C LYS A 95 -7.19 6.21 -4.54
N ASN A 96 -7.52 5.96 -5.80
CA ASN A 96 -8.60 5.03 -6.15
C ASN A 96 -8.02 3.92 -7.03
N ALA A 97 -8.32 2.66 -6.72
CA ALA A 97 -7.88 1.50 -7.49
C ALA A 97 -8.28 1.54 -8.98
N ASN A 98 -9.31 2.32 -9.32
CA ASN A 98 -9.78 2.50 -10.69
C ASN A 98 -8.90 3.46 -11.51
N HIS A 99 -8.12 4.31 -10.85
CA HIS A 99 -7.22 5.26 -11.51
C HIS A 99 -5.78 4.84 -11.26
N ASN A 100 -4.93 4.96 -12.26
CA ASN A 100 -3.52 4.65 -12.20
C ASN A 100 -2.71 5.83 -12.76
N ALA A 101 -1.49 6.01 -12.26
CA ALA A 101 -0.48 6.80 -12.95
C ALA A 101 0.56 5.87 -13.57
N ILE A 102 1.19 6.35 -14.64
CA ILE A 102 2.24 5.68 -15.41
C ILE A 102 3.50 6.54 -15.32
#